data_AF-A0A7X5TSJ5-F1
#
_entry.id   AF-A0A7X5TSJ5-F1
#
_cell.length_a   1.000
_cell.length_b   1.000
_cell.length_c   1.000
_cell.angle_alpha   90.00
_cell.angle_beta   90.00
_cell.angle_gamma   90.00
#
_symmetry.space_group_name_H-M   'P 1'
#
loop_
_entity.id
_entity.type
_entity.pdbx_description
1 polymer ?
#
loop_
_entity_poly.entity_id
_entity_poly.type
_entity_poly.pdbx_seq_one_letter_code
_entity_poly.pdbx_strand_id
1 'polypeptide(L)'
;MSYSQRQADFNESTYAMYLTVEIQRWLHAQGDLDGIALLPSLRQEADLGYDIAIPRRWAMLYLQFKMPRYLRRSNANEYAVFGKPYFRFAVKTDVTLNGLVQHNALYDLEVTGADVFYASPCFLTSDELAQHVSNDGLYPNSVFPRPSQLGRVLPDSQHCYAYTSTGDIRAFSEPGPPMEASFESVQRTMSASVEVAETRTLEDFVERALLNFPEGESRPTYRRYTESRLAKLQDLGIRASKIGLLPFLIAGR
;
A
#
# COMPACT_ATOMS: atom_id res chain seq x y z
N MET A 1 21.62 0.31 14.67
CA MET A 1 22.35 -0.77 13.96
C MET A 1 23.04 -0.20 12.74
N SER A 2 24.16 -0.80 12.30
CA SER A 2 24.90 -0.39 11.10
C SER A 2 24.99 -1.58 10.15
N TYR A 3 24.47 -1.45 8.93
CA TYR A 3 24.51 -2.52 7.93
C TYR A 3 25.79 -2.47 7.09
N SER A 4 26.39 -3.64 6.88
CA SER A 4 27.51 -3.80 5.94
C SER A 4 27.04 -3.74 4.48
N GLN A 5 25.83 -4.28 4.24
CA GLN A 5 25.15 -4.33 2.94
C GLN A 5 24.29 -3.10 2.65
N ARG A 6 24.04 -2.85 1.37
CA ARG A 6 23.21 -1.73 0.88
C ARG A 6 21.79 -2.13 0.54
N GLN A 7 21.54 -3.40 0.28
CA GLN A 7 20.24 -3.92 -0.14
C GLN A 7 19.83 -5.00 0.86
N ALA A 8 18.53 -5.26 0.94
CA ALA A 8 18.04 -6.37 1.72
C ALA A 8 18.43 -7.71 1.09
N ASP A 9 18.59 -8.74 1.91
CA ASP A 9 18.83 -10.11 1.44
C ASP A 9 17.52 -10.90 1.20
N PHE A 10 16.37 -10.25 1.42
CA PHE A 10 15.03 -10.72 1.05
C PHE A 10 14.40 -9.81 -0.01
N ASN A 11 13.37 -10.30 -0.71
CA ASN A 11 12.70 -9.56 -1.77
C ASN A 11 11.40 -8.88 -1.30
N GLU A 12 10.90 -7.96 -2.14
CA GLU A 12 9.68 -7.18 -1.88
C GLU A 12 8.45 -8.08 -1.66
N SER A 13 8.30 -9.13 -2.45
CA SER A 13 7.17 -10.06 -2.38
C SER A 13 7.12 -10.81 -1.04
N THR A 14 8.28 -11.25 -0.54
CA THR A 14 8.40 -11.93 0.75
C THR A 14 7.99 -10.99 1.89
N TYR A 15 8.53 -9.77 1.91
CA TYR A 15 8.15 -8.75 2.89
C TYR A 15 6.66 -8.41 2.81
N ALA A 16 6.15 -8.18 1.60
CA ALA A 16 4.76 -7.86 1.34
C ALA A 16 3.82 -8.94 1.88
N MET A 17 4.12 -10.22 1.61
CA MET A 17 3.33 -11.34 2.09
C MET A 17 3.26 -11.36 3.62
N TYR A 18 4.39 -11.28 4.32
CA TYR A 18 4.38 -11.38 5.77
C TYR A 18 3.76 -10.15 6.44
N LEU A 19 4.03 -8.94 5.94
CA LEU A 19 3.40 -7.72 6.47
C LEU A 19 1.89 -7.76 6.27
N THR A 20 1.41 -8.26 5.12
CA THR A 20 -0.01 -8.47 4.84
C THR A 20 -0.66 -9.37 5.89
N VAL A 21 -0.06 -10.54 6.17
CA VAL A 21 -0.59 -11.47 7.16
C VAL A 21 -0.58 -10.85 8.56
N GLU A 22 0.48 -10.14 8.93
CA GLU A 22 0.58 -9.47 10.23
C GLU A 22 -0.47 -8.38 10.41
N ILE A 23 -0.68 -7.53 9.40
CA ILE A 23 -1.75 -6.54 9.40
C ILE A 23 -3.11 -7.25 9.52
N GLN A 24 -3.38 -8.30 8.75
CA GLN A 24 -4.63 -9.05 8.85
C GLN A 24 -4.89 -9.61 10.26
N ARG A 25 -3.86 -10.18 10.91
CA ARG A 25 -3.95 -10.64 12.30
C ARG A 25 -4.26 -9.49 13.25
N TRP A 26 -3.58 -8.35 13.08
CA TRP A 26 -3.81 -7.16 13.88
C TRP A 26 -5.25 -6.64 13.72
N LEU A 27 -5.73 -6.51 12.47
CA LEU A 27 -7.10 -6.09 12.17
C LEU A 27 -8.14 -7.01 12.84
N HIS A 28 -7.93 -8.33 12.74
CA HIS A 28 -8.80 -9.32 13.37
C HIS A 28 -8.79 -9.20 14.90
N ALA A 29 -7.63 -8.97 15.51
CA ALA A 29 -7.48 -8.83 16.96
C ALA A 29 -8.20 -7.59 17.52
N GLN A 30 -8.36 -6.52 16.74
CA GLN A 30 -9.12 -5.33 17.16
C GLN A 30 -10.64 -5.56 17.22
N GLY A 31 -11.15 -6.70 16.74
CA GLY A 31 -12.59 -7.04 16.80
C GLY A 31 -13.48 -6.19 15.90
N ASP A 32 -12.87 -5.27 15.14
CA ASP A 32 -13.50 -4.25 14.32
C ASP A 32 -13.43 -4.55 12.83
N LEU A 33 -12.81 -5.67 12.40
CA LEU A 33 -12.50 -5.91 10.99
C LEU A 33 -12.53 -7.39 10.60
N ASP A 34 -13.59 -7.80 9.88
CA ASP A 34 -13.61 -9.04 9.09
C ASP A 34 -12.73 -8.86 7.83
N GLY A 35 -11.42 -8.71 8.00
CA GLY A 35 -10.44 -8.57 6.92
C GLY A 35 -10.20 -9.89 6.18
N ILE A 36 -11.17 -10.32 5.38
CA ILE A 36 -11.04 -11.54 4.57
C ILE A 36 -10.20 -11.24 3.32
N ALA A 37 -9.08 -11.96 3.15
CA ALA A 37 -8.51 -12.18 1.82
C ALA A 37 -9.42 -13.16 1.06
N LEU A 38 -10.15 -12.64 0.07
CA LEU A 38 -11.08 -13.44 -0.73
C LEU A 38 -10.32 -14.20 -1.81
N LEU A 39 -10.34 -15.53 -1.76
CA LEU A 39 -9.94 -16.39 -2.88
C LEU A 39 -11.14 -17.21 -3.35
N PRO A 40 -11.59 -17.08 -4.61
CA PRO A 40 -12.57 -17.97 -5.20
C PRO A 40 -11.96 -19.33 -5.58
N SER A 41 -12.80 -20.35 -5.55
CA SER A 41 -12.51 -21.71 -6.02
C SER A 41 -13.32 -22.07 -7.27
N LEU A 42 -12.83 -23.08 -8.00
CA LEU A 42 -13.18 -23.50 -9.37
C LEU A 42 -14.65 -23.95 -9.62
N ARG A 43 -15.55 -23.72 -8.66
CA ARG A 43 -16.97 -24.08 -8.69
C ARG A 43 -17.87 -22.97 -8.16
N GLN A 44 -17.33 -21.96 -7.49
CA GLN A 44 -18.00 -20.69 -7.13
C GLN A 44 -18.15 -19.74 -8.35
N GLU A 45 -18.03 -20.36 -9.51
CA GLU A 45 -17.47 -19.93 -10.77
C GLU A 45 -18.48 -20.22 -11.90
N ALA A 46 -19.67 -20.75 -11.55
CA ALA A 46 -20.76 -21.10 -12.45
C ALA A 46 -22.03 -20.23 -12.28
N ASP A 47 -22.38 -19.80 -11.06
CA ASP A 47 -23.45 -18.84 -10.71
C ASP A 47 -22.97 -18.10 -9.43
N LEU A 48 -23.38 -16.87 -9.10
CA LEU A 48 -22.96 -16.19 -7.84
C LEU A 48 -24.00 -16.21 -6.71
N GLY A 49 -24.87 -17.21 -6.61
CA GLY A 49 -25.83 -17.30 -5.50
C GLY A 49 -25.13 -17.22 -4.12
N TYR A 50 -25.33 -16.13 -3.37
CA TYR A 50 -24.82 -15.94 -2.00
C TYR A 50 -25.97 -16.04 -0.98
N ASP A 51 -25.77 -16.60 0.22
CA ASP A 51 -26.86 -16.90 1.19
C ASP A 51 -27.21 -15.78 2.20
N ILE A 52 -26.34 -14.80 2.49
CA ILE A 52 -26.65 -13.55 3.24
C ILE A 52 -25.66 -12.45 2.86
N ALA A 53 -26.14 -11.19 2.82
CA ALA A 53 -25.33 -9.98 2.73
C ALA A 53 -25.51 -9.14 4.00
N ILE A 54 -24.41 -8.80 4.68
CA ILE A 54 -24.43 -7.95 5.88
C ILE A 54 -23.85 -6.58 5.48
N PRO A 55 -24.65 -5.50 5.53
CA PRO A 55 -24.15 -4.15 5.30
C PRO A 55 -23.14 -3.77 6.38
N ARG A 56 -21.99 -3.21 5.98
CA ARG A 56 -20.98 -2.68 6.91
C ARG A 56 -20.43 -1.35 6.38
N ARG A 57 -19.66 -0.67 7.22
CA ARG A 57 -18.88 0.51 6.84
C ARG A 57 -17.56 0.05 6.26
N TRP A 58 -17.44 0.08 4.94
CA TRP A 58 -16.25 -0.43 4.26
C TRP A 58 -15.26 0.70 3.96
N ALA A 59 -13.98 0.42 4.13
CA ALA A 59 -12.87 1.26 3.70
C ALA A 59 -11.84 0.42 2.93
N MET A 60 -11.11 1.04 2.01
CA MET A 60 -10.01 0.40 1.31
C MET A 60 -8.69 0.96 1.82
N LEU A 61 -7.80 0.08 2.27
CA LEU A 61 -6.39 0.39 2.49
C LEU A 61 -5.58 -0.14 1.32
N TYR A 62 -4.83 0.75 0.68
CA TYR A 62 -3.95 0.43 -0.43
C TYR A 62 -2.51 0.56 0.01
N LEU A 63 -1.76 -0.55 -0.05
CA LEU A 63 -0.33 -0.56 0.25
C LEU A 63 0.49 -0.78 -1.02
N GLN A 64 1.44 0.13 -1.26
CA GLN A 64 2.53 -0.06 -2.23
C GLN A 64 3.80 -0.44 -1.48
N PHE A 65 4.19 -1.72 -1.57
CA PHE A 65 5.44 -2.18 -0.96
C PHE A 65 6.66 -1.60 -1.68
N LYS A 66 7.71 -1.32 -0.92
CA LYS A 66 8.99 -0.81 -1.40
C LYS A 66 10.13 -1.43 -0.62
N MET A 67 11.16 -1.87 -1.34
CA MET A 67 12.42 -2.28 -0.74
C MET A 67 13.40 -1.10 -0.65
N PRO A 68 13.91 -0.77 0.54
CA PRO A 68 14.85 0.33 0.70
C PRO A 68 16.27 -0.09 0.36
N ARG A 69 17.09 0.92 0.07
CA ARG A 69 18.55 0.83 0.10
C ARG A 69 19.07 1.50 1.35
N TYR A 70 20.06 0.90 1.99
CA TYR A 70 20.79 1.51 3.10
C TYR A 70 22.03 2.25 2.60
N LEU A 71 22.06 3.55 2.88
CA LEU A 71 23.10 4.49 2.46
C LEU A 71 23.87 4.97 3.68
N ARG A 72 25.20 4.79 3.64
CA ARG A 72 26.10 5.05 4.79
C ARG A 72 27.22 6.04 4.52
N ARG A 73 27.45 6.40 3.25
CA ARG A 73 28.57 7.26 2.86
C ARG A 73 28.16 8.71 3.02
N SER A 74 29.08 9.55 3.50
CA SER A 74 28.85 10.98 3.67
C SER A 74 28.56 11.74 2.38
N ASN A 75 28.95 11.18 1.23
CA ASN A 75 28.66 11.74 -0.09
C ASN A 75 27.31 11.29 -0.68
N ALA A 76 26.52 10.52 0.05
CA ALA A 76 25.17 10.17 -0.40
C ALA A 76 24.24 11.37 -0.25
N ASN A 77 23.35 11.59 -1.22
CA ASN A 77 22.56 12.82 -1.38
C ASN A 77 21.91 13.34 -0.09
N GLU A 78 21.25 12.48 0.68
CA GLU A 78 20.51 12.88 1.87
C GLU A 78 21.35 12.76 3.18
N TYR A 79 22.64 12.42 3.09
CA TYR A 79 23.48 12.23 4.28
C TYR A 79 23.66 13.54 5.07
N ALA A 80 23.78 14.68 4.39
CA ALA A 80 23.89 15.99 5.05
C ALA A 80 22.65 16.33 5.91
N VAL A 81 21.49 15.76 5.57
CA VAL A 81 20.21 16.00 6.22
C VAL A 81 20.05 15.13 7.48
N PHE A 82 20.56 13.90 7.45
CA PHE A 82 20.46 12.96 8.60
C PHE A 82 21.70 12.94 9.48
N GLY A 83 22.88 13.30 8.95
CA GLY A 83 24.18 13.23 9.63
C GLY A 83 24.66 11.81 9.94
N LYS A 84 23.93 10.79 9.51
CA LYS A 84 24.15 9.37 9.83
C LYS A 84 23.61 8.48 8.71
N PRO A 85 23.96 7.17 8.68
CA PRO A 85 23.38 6.25 7.74
C PRO A 85 21.85 6.19 7.79
N TYR A 86 21.22 5.99 6.63
CA TYR A 86 19.77 6.05 6.45
C TYR A 86 19.29 5.06 5.39
N PHE A 87 17.98 4.78 5.42
CA PHE A 87 17.26 4.02 4.40
C PHE A 87 16.68 4.96 3.36
N ARG A 88 16.59 4.50 2.11
CA ARG A 88 16.03 5.26 0.98
C ARG A 88 15.34 4.33 -0.01
N PHE A 89 14.11 4.63 -0.38
CA PHE A 89 13.47 4.01 -1.55
C PHE A 89 13.11 5.08 -2.58
N ALA A 90 13.34 4.76 -3.85
CA ALA A 90 12.99 5.65 -4.95
C ALA A 90 11.50 5.56 -5.25
N VAL A 91 10.91 6.71 -5.57
CA VAL A 91 9.56 6.78 -6.10
C VAL A 91 9.63 6.57 -7.61
N LYS A 92 8.71 5.76 -8.13
CA LYS A 92 8.67 5.41 -9.54
C LYS A 92 7.97 6.53 -10.32
N THR A 93 8.73 7.24 -11.13
CA THR A 93 8.30 8.46 -11.86
C THR A 93 8.29 8.26 -13.38
N ASP A 94 8.72 7.11 -13.88
CA ASP A 94 8.63 6.76 -15.29
C ASP A 94 7.16 6.61 -15.72
N VAL A 95 6.92 7.03 -16.96
CA VAL A 95 5.63 6.86 -17.62
C VAL A 95 5.43 5.37 -17.90
N THR A 96 4.41 4.79 -17.28
CA THR A 96 4.00 3.41 -17.55
C THR A 96 3.51 3.26 -18.99
N LEU A 97 3.38 2.02 -19.47
CA LEU A 97 2.87 1.71 -20.81
C LEU A 97 1.49 2.32 -21.13
N ASN A 98 0.74 2.69 -20.09
CA ASN A 98 -0.59 3.29 -20.18
C ASN A 98 -0.56 4.83 -20.10
N GLY A 99 0.62 5.47 -20.21
CA GLY A 99 0.77 6.92 -20.18
C GLY A 99 0.74 7.54 -18.77
N LEU A 100 0.69 6.74 -17.71
CA LEU A 100 0.56 7.22 -16.33
C LEU A 100 1.87 7.13 -15.57
N VAL A 101 2.19 8.15 -14.77
CA VAL A 101 3.23 8.08 -13.75
C VAL A 101 2.66 7.33 -12.54
N GLN A 102 3.27 6.21 -12.15
CA GLN A 102 2.73 5.33 -11.09
C GLN A 102 2.44 6.12 -9.80
N HIS A 103 3.39 6.95 -9.35
CA HIS A 103 3.19 7.79 -8.16
C HIS A 103 1.95 8.68 -8.25
N ASN A 104 1.74 9.34 -9.40
CA ASN A 104 0.61 10.24 -9.57
C ASN A 104 -0.73 9.49 -9.55
N ALA A 105 -0.78 8.25 -10.03
CA ALA A 105 -1.98 7.41 -9.90
C ALA A 105 -2.29 7.09 -8.42
N LEU A 106 -1.26 6.85 -7.60
CA LEU A 106 -1.42 6.63 -6.16
C LEU A 106 -1.87 7.91 -5.44
N TYR A 107 -1.29 9.05 -5.80
CA TYR A 107 -1.70 10.36 -5.28
C TYR A 107 -3.16 10.67 -5.65
N ASP A 108 -3.55 10.43 -6.90
CA ASP A 108 -4.92 10.70 -7.36
C ASP A 108 -5.93 9.82 -6.65
N LEU A 109 -5.61 8.54 -6.46
CA LEU A 109 -6.43 7.62 -5.67
C LEU A 109 -6.59 8.12 -4.23
N GLU A 110 -5.51 8.57 -3.60
CA GLU A 110 -5.56 9.15 -2.25
C GLU A 110 -6.45 10.40 -2.18
N VAL A 111 -6.35 11.30 -3.17
CA VAL A 111 -7.16 12.53 -3.24
C VAL A 111 -8.66 12.21 -3.40
N THR A 112 -9.02 11.06 -3.97
CA THR A 112 -10.43 10.61 -4.02
C THR A 112 -11.00 10.18 -2.65
N GLY A 113 -10.17 10.16 -1.61
CA GLY A 113 -10.55 9.75 -0.25
C GLY A 113 -10.17 8.31 0.09
N ALA A 114 -9.31 7.67 -0.71
CA ALA A 114 -8.79 6.34 -0.39
C ALA A 114 -7.61 6.39 0.59
N ASP A 115 -7.49 5.37 1.43
CA ASP A 115 -6.37 5.23 2.36
C ASP A 115 -5.17 4.61 1.62
N VAL A 116 -4.29 5.45 1.07
CA VAL A 116 -3.15 5.01 0.27
C VAL A 116 -1.83 5.28 0.99
N PHE A 117 -1.00 4.25 1.14
CA PHE A 117 0.30 4.33 1.79
C PHE A 117 1.36 3.54 1.01
N TYR A 118 2.61 3.99 1.08
CA TYR A 118 3.73 3.09 0.84
C TYR A 118 3.95 2.20 2.08
N ALA A 119 4.65 1.09 1.94
CA ALA A 119 5.13 0.28 3.05
C ALA A 119 6.58 -0.14 2.80
N SER A 120 7.49 0.25 3.69
CA SER A 120 8.92 -0.04 3.52
C SER A 120 9.55 -0.42 4.87
N PRO A 121 10.34 -1.52 4.95
CA PRO A 121 10.95 -1.95 6.20
C PRO A 121 12.04 -1.01 6.69
N CYS A 122 12.28 -0.99 8.00
CA CYS A 122 13.41 -0.33 8.67
C CYS A 122 14.55 -1.31 8.98
N PHE A 123 14.65 -2.41 8.22
CA PHE A 123 15.61 -3.50 8.40
C PHE A 123 15.99 -4.11 7.05
N LEU A 124 17.06 -4.91 6.99
CA LEU A 124 17.59 -5.45 5.72
C LEU A 124 17.91 -6.95 5.73
N THR A 125 17.96 -7.60 6.89
CA THR A 125 18.37 -9.02 6.93
C THR A 125 17.18 -9.96 7.04
N SER A 126 17.35 -11.17 6.53
CA SER A 126 16.36 -12.24 6.61
C SER A 126 16.23 -12.74 8.06
N ASP A 127 17.29 -12.59 8.86
CA ASP A 127 17.24 -12.86 10.30
C ASP A 127 16.34 -11.83 11.02
N GLU A 128 16.48 -10.53 10.70
CA GLU A 128 15.58 -9.49 11.21
C GLU A 128 14.14 -9.75 10.73
N LEU A 129 13.95 -10.10 9.46
CA LEU A 129 12.64 -10.48 8.92
C LEU A 129 12.03 -11.63 9.73
N ALA A 130 12.76 -12.72 9.94
CA ALA A 130 12.27 -13.88 10.70
C ALA A 130 11.96 -13.53 12.16
N GLN A 131 12.80 -12.70 12.79
CA GLN A 131 12.58 -12.19 14.14
C GLN A 131 11.31 -11.34 14.22
N HIS A 132 11.10 -10.42 13.28
CA HIS A 132 9.93 -9.56 13.23
C HIS A 132 8.66 -10.35 12.95
N VAL A 133 8.68 -11.28 11.98
CA VAL A 133 7.55 -12.17 11.66
C VAL A 133 7.09 -12.96 12.90
N SER A 134 8.04 -13.44 13.71
CA SER A 134 7.73 -14.27 14.87
C SER A 134 7.16 -13.49 16.06
N ASN A 135 7.27 -12.16 16.06
CA ASN A 135 6.92 -11.29 17.19
C ASN A 135 5.91 -10.19 16.84
N ASP A 136 5.16 -10.34 15.73
CA ASP A 136 4.28 -9.30 15.18
C ASP A 136 4.97 -7.93 15.10
N GLY A 137 6.20 -7.97 14.59
CA GLY A 137 7.16 -6.87 14.61
C GLY A 137 7.40 -6.23 13.24
N LEU A 138 6.69 -6.59 12.17
CA LEU A 138 6.88 -5.98 10.87
C LEU A 138 6.29 -4.57 10.80
N TYR A 139 5.03 -4.38 11.17
CA TYR A 139 4.41 -3.04 11.11
C TYR A 139 5.07 -2.01 12.05
N PRO A 140 5.53 -2.33 13.28
CA PRO A 140 6.25 -1.38 14.13
C PRO A 140 7.64 -1.03 13.59
N ASN A 141 8.20 -1.89 12.74
CA ASN A 141 9.52 -1.72 12.12
C ASN A 141 9.41 -1.41 10.62
N SER A 142 8.32 -0.76 10.21
CA SER A 142 8.07 -0.30 8.84
C SER A 142 7.60 1.16 8.84
N VAL A 143 7.91 1.87 7.75
CA VAL A 143 7.39 3.21 7.48
C VAL A 143 6.25 3.16 6.48
N PHE A 144 5.25 4.00 6.70
CA PHE A 144 4.03 4.11 5.91
C PHE A 144 3.77 5.56 5.45
N PRO A 145 4.62 6.16 4.60
CA PRO A 145 4.37 7.50 4.11
C PRO A 145 3.22 7.51 3.09
N ARG A 146 2.47 8.61 3.04
CA ARG A 146 1.39 8.85 2.08
C ARG A 146 1.93 9.49 0.80
N PRO A 147 1.38 9.17 -0.38
CA PRO A 147 1.73 9.86 -1.63
C PRO A 147 1.60 11.39 -1.54
N SER A 148 0.57 11.89 -0.87
CA SER A 148 0.32 13.32 -0.66
C SER A 148 1.42 14.07 0.07
N GLN A 149 2.24 13.38 0.87
CA GLN A 149 3.40 13.97 1.55
C GLN A 149 4.54 14.33 0.58
N LEU A 150 4.60 13.68 -0.59
CA LEU A 150 5.51 14.07 -1.68
C LEU A 150 4.82 15.04 -2.65
N GLY A 151 3.51 14.88 -2.85
CA GLY A 151 2.73 15.62 -3.85
C GLY A 151 2.92 15.05 -5.26
N ARG A 152 2.22 15.64 -6.24
CA ARG A 152 2.38 15.25 -7.65
C ARG A 152 3.82 15.46 -8.13
N VAL A 153 4.28 14.55 -8.96
CA VAL A 153 5.63 14.55 -9.53
C VAL A 153 5.58 14.66 -11.05
N LEU A 154 6.63 15.24 -11.64
CA LEU A 154 6.77 15.29 -13.09
C LEU A 154 7.26 13.92 -13.62
N PRO A 155 6.94 13.53 -14.86
CA PRO A 155 7.54 12.36 -15.49
C PRO A 155 9.08 12.43 -15.45
N ASP A 156 9.72 11.28 -15.22
CA ASP A 156 11.19 11.10 -15.23
C ASP A 156 11.97 11.96 -14.22
N SER A 157 11.28 12.63 -13.29
CA SER A 157 11.89 13.37 -12.18
C SER A 157 12.43 12.42 -11.11
N GLN A 158 13.38 12.88 -10.30
CA GLN A 158 13.95 12.07 -9.22
C GLN A 158 13.33 12.43 -7.88
N HIS A 159 12.61 11.46 -7.30
CA HIS A 159 12.03 11.61 -5.98
C HIS A 159 12.26 10.36 -5.14
N CYS A 160 12.38 10.54 -3.83
CA CYS A 160 12.50 9.42 -2.90
C CYS A 160 11.92 9.75 -1.53
N TYR A 161 11.66 8.72 -0.75
CA TYR A 161 11.57 8.85 0.70
C TYR A 161 12.87 8.33 1.30
N ALA A 162 13.37 9.04 2.30
CA ALA A 162 14.50 8.58 3.09
C ALA A 162 14.22 8.75 4.58
N TYR A 163 14.76 7.84 5.38
CA TYR A 163 14.42 7.72 6.80
C TYR A 163 15.50 7.02 7.61
N THR A 164 15.57 7.31 8.90
CA THR A 164 16.50 6.65 9.83
C THR A 164 15.79 5.74 10.84
N SER A 165 14.49 5.96 11.03
CA SER A 165 13.59 5.14 11.83
C SER A 165 12.14 5.44 11.42
N THR A 166 11.17 4.79 12.07
CA THR A 166 9.74 5.04 11.87
C THR A 166 9.31 6.47 12.26
N GLY A 167 10.10 7.18 13.06
CA GLY A 167 9.82 8.55 13.51
C GLY A 167 10.66 9.65 12.84
N ASP A 168 11.58 9.31 11.93
CA ASP A 168 12.40 10.29 11.20
C ASP A 168 12.45 9.89 9.72
N ILE A 169 11.36 10.21 9.02
CA ILE A 169 11.18 10.05 7.58
C ILE A 169 10.93 11.40 6.92
N ARG A 170 11.41 11.56 5.68
CA ARG A 170 11.21 12.76 4.86
C ARG A 170 10.98 12.36 3.40
N ALA A 171 10.16 13.13 2.70
CA ALA A 171 10.05 13.11 1.25
C ALA A 171 11.10 14.06 0.66
N PHE A 172 11.77 13.61 -0.40
CA PHE A 172 12.83 14.36 -1.06
C PHE A 172 12.46 14.57 -2.54
N SER A 173 12.05 15.81 -2.80
CA SER A 173 12.05 16.51 -4.09
C SER A 173 13.04 17.67 -3.98
N GLU A 174 12.82 18.44 -2.92
CA GLU A 174 13.76 19.23 -2.12
C GLU A 174 13.64 18.69 -0.69
N PRO A 175 14.61 18.90 0.23
CA PRO A 175 14.56 18.30 1.56
C PRO A 175 13.36 18.82 2.38
N GLY A 176 12.27 18.04 2.41
CA GLY A 176 11.07 18.34 3.17
C GLY A 176 11.24 18.14 4.68
N PRO A 177 10.34 18.69 5.51
CA PRO A 177 10.36 18.48 6.96
C PRO A 177 10.10 17.00 7.30
N PRO A 178 10.51 16.55 8.52
CA PRO A 178 10.10 15.25 9.05
C PRO A 178 8.58 15.09 9.04
N MET A 179 8.11 13.87 8.77
CA MET A 179 6.68 13.54 8.69
C MET A 179 6.32 12.33 9.57
N GLU A 180 5.05 12.23 9.97
CA GLU A 180 4.49 11.01 10.56
C GLU A 180 4.29 9.97 9.46
N ALA A 181 4.82 8.76 9.67
CA ALA A 181 4.65 7.61 8.78
C ALA A 181 4.65 6.30 9.59
N SER A 182 4.13 6.34 10.81
CA SER A 182 4.04 5.16 11.66
C SER A 182 2.74 4.39 11.40
N PHE A 183 2.66 3.16 11.88
CA PHE A 183 1.44 2.37 11.74
C PHE A 183 0.26 2.96 12.54
N GLU A 184 0.51 3.71 13.62
CA GLU A 184 -0.54 4.44 14.34
C GLU A 184 -1.22 5.49 13.45
N SER A 185 -0.48 6.13 12.54
CA SER A 185 -1.04 7.04 11.54
C SER A 185 -1.97 6.31 10.57
N VAL A 186 -1.60 5.09 10.17
CA VAL A 186 -2.41 4.24 9.28
C VAL A 186 -3.70 3.87 10.00
N GLN A 187 -3.61 3.38 11.24
CA GLN A 187 -4.76 3.06 12.08
C GLN A 187 -5.71 4.26 12.22
N ARG A 188 -5.19 5.44 12.57
CA ARG A 188 -6.02 6.65 12.76
C ARG A 188 -6.77 7.03 11.49
N THR A 189 -6.09 6.93 10.35
CA THR A 189 -6.70 7.22 9.04
C THR A 189 -7.80 6.21 8.72
N MET A 190 -7.51 4.91 8.88
CA MET A 190 -8.46 3.84 8.64
C MET A 190 -9.70 3.95 9.53
N SER A 191 -9.51 4.19 10.84
CA SER A 191 -10.63 4.37 11.77
C SER A 191 -11.50 5.56 11.38
N ALA A 192 -10.91 6.69 10.98
CA ALA A 192 -11.66 7.84 10.51
C ALA A 192 -12.43 7.55 9.21
N SER A 193 -11.79 6.87 8.24
CA SER A 193 -12.42 6.46 6.98
C SER A 193 -13.60 5.53 7.19
N VAL A 194 -13.46 4.57 8.12
CA VAL A 194 -14.55 3.68 8.53
C VAL A 194 -15.66 4.44 9.25
N GLU A 195 -15.35 5.41 10.11
CA GLU A 195 -16.35 6.16 10.87
C GLU A 195 -17.26 7.01 9.97
N VAL A 196 -16.70 7.60 8.91
CA VAL A 196 -17.45 8.43 7.94
C VAL A 196 -18.04 7.63 6.79
N ALA A 197 -17.64 6.37 6.61
CA ALA A 197 -18.15 5.52 5.54
C ALA A 197 -19.65 5.26 5.74
N GLU A 198 -20.41 5.47 4.66
CA GLU A 198 -21.80 5.04 4.62
C GLU A 198 -21.88 3.51 4.69
N THR A 199 -22.85 3.02 5.47
CA THR A 199 -23.18 1.60 5.51
C THR A 199 -23.66 1.16 4.14
N ARG A 200 -22.94 0.22 3.52
CA ARG A 200 -23.25 -0.28 2.18
C ARG A 200 -23.03 -1.79 2.10
N THR A 201 -23.67 -2.41 1.11
CA THR A 201 -23.31 -3.77 0.72
C THR A 201 -21.88 -3.78 0.17
N LEU A 202 -21.20 -4.92 0.24
CA LEU A 202 -19.85 -5.03 -0.29
C LEU A 202 -19.83 -4.85 -1.82
N GLU A 203 -20.89 -5.28 -2.50
CA GLU A 203 -21.09 -5.13 -3.93
C GLU A 203 -21.06 -3.65 -4.35
N ASP A 204 -21.89 -2.82 -3.72
CA ASP A 204 -21.96 -1.38 -4.00
C ASP A 204 -20.63 -0.69 -3.70
N PHE A 205 -19.94 -1.15 -2.66
CA PHE A 205 -18.62 -0.64 -2.30
C PHE A 205 -17.56 -0.96 -3.36
N VAL A 206 -17.50 -2.22 -3.81
CA VAL A 206 -16.53 -2.68 -4.82
C VAL A 206 -16.78 -1.99 -6.16
N GLU A 207 -18.05 -1.84 -6.58
CA GLU A 207 -18.40 -1.13 -7.81
C GLU A 207 -17.92 0.33 -7.80
N ARG A 208 -18.10 1.02 -6.68
CA ARG A 208 -17.63 2.41 -6.54
C ARG A 208 -16.11 2.50 -6.47
N ALA A 209 -15.46 1.55 -5.79
CA ALA A 209 -14.00 1.50 -5.75
C ALA A 209 -13.41 1.34 -7.16
N LEU A 210 -14.04 0.54 -8.04
CA LEU A 210 -13.62 0.36 -9.43
C LEU A 210 -13.69 1.65 -10.25
N LEU A 211 -14.69 2.51 -10.01
CA LEU A 211 -14.85 3.79 -10.70
C LEU A 211 -13.73 4.78 -10.39
N ASN A 212 -13.05 4.62 -9.25
CA ASN A 212 -12.00 5.53 -8.79
C ASN A 212 -10.60 5.18 -9.33
N PHE A 213 -10.44 4.07 -10.06
CA PHE A 213 -9.16 3.74 -10.72
C PHE A 213 -9.06 4.41 -12.09
N PRO A 214 -7.96 5.14 -12.38
CA PRO A 214 -7.78 5.79 -13.68
C PRO A 214 -7.75 4.74 -14.81
N GLU A 215 -8.61 4.90 -15.81
CA GLU A 215 -8.55 4.11 -17.04
C GLU A 215 -7.31 4.53 -17.84
N GLY A 216 -6.32 3.65 -17.91
CA GLY A 216 -5.19 3.84 -18.83
C GLY A 216 -5.64 3.73 -20.28
N GLU A 217 -5.10 4.56 -21.18
CA GLU A 217 -5.33 4.39 -22.62
C GLU A 217 -4.62 3.11 -23.11
N SER A 218 -5.34 1.99 -23.20
CA SER A 218 -4.98 0.85 -24.04
C SER A 218 -6.16 -0.09 -24.31
N ARG A 219 -6.69 0.08 -25.53
CA ARG A 219 -7.52 -0.78 -26.41
C ARG A 219 -8.76 -1.51 -25.82
N PRO A 220 -9.93 -1.37 -26.48
CA PRO A 220 -11.14 -2.11 -26.14
C PRO A 220 -11.00 -3.55 -26.63
N THR A 221 -10.38 -4.39 -25.82
CA THR A 221 -10.49 -5.84 -25.98
C THR A 221 -10.86 -6.41 -24.63
N TYR A 222 -12.11 -6.25 -24.22
CA TYR A 222 -12.87 -7.33 -23.59
C TYR A 222 -14.37 -6.99 -23.68
N ARG A 223 -15.00 -7.56 -24.71
CA ARG A 223 -16.43 -7.49 -24.97
C ARG A 223 -17.11 -8.53 -24.08
N ARG A 224 -18.08 -8.08 -23.28
CA ARG A 224 -19.08 -8.86 -22.52
C ARG A 224 -18.54 -10.01 -21.66
N TYR A 225 -18.37 -9.76 -20.37
CA TYR A 225 -18.51 -10.80 -19.34
C TYR A 225 -19.54 -10.33 -18.31
N THR A 226 -20.41 -11.27 -17.96
CA THR A 226 -21.59 -11.14 -17.10
C THR A 226 -21.26 -10.61 -15.70
N GLU A 227 -22.25 -9.95 -15.11
CA GLU A 227 -22.29 -9.16 -13.87
C GLU A 227 -21.91 -9.95 -12.59
N SER A 228 -20.67 -10.44 -12.51
CA SER A 228 -20.21 -11.22 -11.37
C SER A 228 -19.37 -10.39 -10.38
N ARG A 229 -19.74 -10.39 -9.09
CA ARG A 229 -19.02 -9.75 -7.95
C ARG A 229 -17.53 -10.12 -7.91
N LEU A 230 -17.22 -11.34 -8.31
CA LEU A 230 -15.86 -11.86 -8.36
C LEU A 230 -15.06 -11.27 -9.52
N ALA A 231 -15.68 -11.09 -10.68
CA ALA A 231 -15.06 -10.37 -11.80
C ALA A 231 -14.77 -8.90 -11.42
N LYS A 232 -15.63 -8.28 -10.62
CA LYS A 232 -15.43 -6.90 -10.11
C LYS A 232 -14.28 -6.81 -9.11
N LEU A 233 -14.20 -7.73 -8.14
CA LEU A 233 -13.07 -7.82 -7.20
C LEU A 233 -11.75 -8.16 -7.91
N GLN A 234 -11.79 -9.05 -8.90
CA GLN A 234 -10.64 -9.39 -9.72
C GLN A 234 -10.21 -8.20 -10.61
N ASP A 235 -11.15 -7.47 -11.22
CA ASP A 235 -10.83 -6.25 -11.97
C ASP A 235 -10.21 -5.20 -11.04
N LEU A 236 -10.67 -5.09 -9.80
CA LEU A 236 -10.10 -4.19 -8.81
C LEU A 236 -8.67 -4.60 -8.44
N GLY A 237 -8.43 -5.89 -8.20
CA GLY A 237 -7.10 -6.44 -8.00
C GLY A 237 -6.19 -6.32 -9.23
N ILE A 238 -6.72 -6.45 -10.44
CA ILE A 238 -5.99 -6.28 -11.71
C ILE A 238 -5.64 -4.81 -11.95
N ARG A 239 -6.57 -3.88 -11.72
CA ARG A 239 -6.32 -2.43 -11.83
C ARG A 239 -5.34 -1.96 -10.76
N ALA A 240 -5.50 -2.42 -9.52
CA ALA A 240 -4.57 -2.17 -8.42
C ALA A 240 -3.17 -2.72 -8.72
N SER A 241 -3.05 -3.97 -9.16
CA SER A 241 -1.75 -4.57 -9.51
C SER A 241 -1.09 -3.93 -10.74
N LYS A 242 -1.86 -3.44 -11.73
CA LYS A 242 -1.35 -2.63 -12.84
C LYS A 242 -0.67 -1.33 -12.39
N ILE A 243 -1.02 -0.83 -11.20
CA ILE A 243 -0.35 0.30 -10.55
C ILE A 243 0.46 -0.12 -9.31
N GLY A 244 0.72 -1.42 -9.12
CA GLY A 244 1.58 -1.98 -8.07
C GLY A 244 0.99 -2.09 -6.66
N LEU A 245 -0.32 -1.89 -6.49
CA LEU A 245 -1.01 -1.89 -5.21
C LEU A 245 -1.51 -3.26 -4.78
N LEU A 246 -1.53 -3.49 -3.46
CA LEU A 246 -2.28 -4.56 -2.82
C LEU A 246 -3.43 -3.96 -2.00
N PRO A 247 -4.70 -4.17 -2.39
CA PRO A 247 -5.85 -3.66 -1.65
C PRO A 247 -6.21 -4.55 -0.46
N PHE A 248 -6.49 -3.92 0.68
CA PHE A 248 -7.10 -4.53 1.86
C PHE A 248 -8.51 -3.97 2.04
N LEU A 249 -9.47 -4.87 2.19
CA LEU A 249 -10.84 -4.52 2.52
C LEU A 249 -10.97 -4.45 4.05
N ILE A 250 -11.43 -3.30 4.54
CA ILE A 250 -11.61 -2.98 5.96
C ILE A 250 -13.10 -2.76 6.18
N ALA A 251 -13.66 -3.28 7.27
CA ALA A 251 -15.11 -3.27 7.51
C ALA A 251 -15.45 -2.95 8.97
N GLY A 252 -15.87 -1.72 9.28
CA GLY A 252 -16.29 -1.34 10.63
C GLY A 252 -17.63 -1.92 11.08
N ARG A 253 -17.84 -1.92 12.40
CA ARG A 253 -19.14 -2.19 13.04
C ARG A 253 -20.11 -1.01 12.90
#